data_AF-A0A937U379-F1
#
_entry.id   AF-A0A937U379-F1
#
_cell.length_a   1.000
_cell.length_b   1.000
_cell.length_c   1.000
_cell.angle_alpha   90.00
_cell.angle_beta   90.00
_cell.angle_gamma   90.00
#
_symmetry.space_group_name_H-M   'P 1'
#
loop_
_entity.id
_entity.type
_entity.pdbx_description
1 polymer ?
#
loop_
_entity_poly.entity_id
_entity_poly.type
_entity_poly.pdbx_seq_one_letter_code
_entity_poly.pdbx_strand_id
1 'polypeptide(L)' 'MINDPIVQEVRNIRHQIEKECHQDPEKYYQHLKSLQEKLSERLVCRKPNPLPVAKQKTG' A
#
# COMPACT_ATOMS: atom_id res chain seq x y z
N MET A 1 18.15 8.18 8.66
CA MET A 1 17.17 8.17 7.56
C MET A 1 15.79 8.62 8.07
N ILE A 2 15.65 9.88 8.48
CA ILE A 2 14.39 10.43 9.03
C ILE A 2 13.58 11.19 7.95
N ASN A 3 14.24 11.60 6.86
CA ASN A 3 13.70 12.52 5.84
C ASN A 3 13.48 11.88 4.46
N ASP A 4 13.31 10.56 4.39
CA ASP A 4 12.95 9.95 3.11
C ASP A 4 11.50 10.37 2.75
N PRO A 5 11.27 10.95 1.55
CA PRO A 5 9.95 11.48 1.18
C PRO A 5 8.87 10.39 1.13
N ILE A 6 9.22 9.16 0.71
CA ILE A 6 8.29 8.03 0.67
C ILE A 6 7.90 7.64 2.10
N VAL A 7 8.89 7.55 2.99
CA VAL A 7 8.64 7.22 4.40
C VAL A 7 7.76 8.28 5.06
N GLN A 8 7.98 9.56 4.73
CA GLN A 8 7.17 10.65 5.27
C GLN A 8 5.72 10.60 4.78
N GLU A 9 5.51 10.29 3.50
CA GLU A 9 4.18 10.13 2.93
C GLU A 9 3.42 8.96 3.58
N VAL A 10 4.08 7.81 3.75
CA VAL A 10 3.51 6.65 4.44
C VAL A 10 3.10 6.99 5.88
N ARG A 11 3.93 7.76 6.61
CA ARG A 11 3.58 8.21 7.96
C ARG A 11 2.38 9.15 7.97
N ASN A 12 2.31 10.08 7.02
CA ASN A 12 1.19 11.00 6.91
C ASN A 12 -0.12 10.26 6.65
N ILE A 13 -0.12 9.28 5.74
CA ILE A 13 -1.29 8.43 5.45
C ILE A 13 -1.71 7.67 6.72
N ARG A 14 -0.75 7.05 7.44
CA ARG A 14 -1.06 6.34 8.68
C ARG A 14 -1.72 7.24 9.73
N HIS A 15 -1.19 8.44 9.94
CA HIS A 15 -1.77 9.38 10.91
C HIS A 15 -3.18 9.88 10.50
N GLN A 16 -3.46 9.97 9.19
CA GLN A 16 -4.81 10.28 8.71
C GLN A 16 -5.79 9.16 9.06
N ILE A 17 -5.43 7.91 8.80
CA ILE A 17 -6.26 6.73 9.14
C ILE A 17 -6.49 6.65 10.66
N GLU A 18 -5.46 6.89 11.48
CA GLU A 18 -5.59 6.91 12.95
C GLU A 18 -6.54 8.01 13.44
N LYS A 19 -6.50 9.20 12.83
CA LYS A 19 -7.44 10.29 13.13
C LYS A 19 -8.87 9.94 12.75
N GLU A 20 -9.08 9.34 11.59
CA GLU A 20 -10.40 8.88 11.14
C GLU A 20 -10.99 7.81 12.06
N CYS A 21 -10.13 6.99 12.68
CA CYS A 21 -10.55 5.99 13.67
C CYS A 21 -10.74 6.57 15.08
N HIS A 22 -10.68 7.90 15.26
CA HIS A 22 -10.77 8.57 16.57
C HIS A 22 -9.78 8.04 17.63
N GLN A 23 -8.61 7.56 17.19
CA GLN A 23 -7.63 6.90 18.08
C GLN A 23 -8.19 5.67 18.83
N ASP A 24 -9.29 5.09 18.35
CA ASP A 24 -9.85 3.85 18.88
C ASP A 24 -9.12 2.64 18.27
N PRO A 25 -8.32 1.89 19.07
CA PRO A 25 -7.54 0.77 18.57
C PRO A 25 -8.40 -0.34 17.95
N GLU A 26 -9.62 -0.55 18.47
CA GLU A 26 -10.51 -1.58 17.97
C GLU A 26 -11.06 -1.20 16.60
N LYS A 27 -11.51 0.05 16.43
CA LYS A 27 -11.97 0.54 15.11
C LYS A 27 -10.86 0.51 14.08
N TYR A 28 -9.65 0.89 14.47
CA TYR A 28 -8.48 0.81 13.59
C TYR A 28 -8.19 -0.62 13.15
N TYR A 29 -8.22 -1.57 14.09
CA TYR A 29 -8.06 -2.99 13.79
C TYR A 29 -9.14 -3.51 12.83
N GLN A 30 -10.41 -3.22 13.09
CA GLN A 30 -11.52 -3.64 12.22
C GLN A 30 -11.41 -3.04 10.81
N HIS A 31 -11.00 -1.77 10.71
CA HIS A 31 -10.74 -1.11 9.43
C HIS A 31 -9.67 -1.86 8.62
N LEU A 32 -8.51 -2.15 9.24
CA LEU A 32 -7.42 -2.90 8.59
C LEU A 32 -7.84 -4.32 8.21
N LYS A 33 -8.55 -5.02 9.09
CA LYS A 33 -9.06 -6.37 8.83
C LYS A 33 -9.98 -6.38 7.61
N SER A 34 -10.91 -5.43 7.51
CA SER A 34 -11.82 -5.32 6.37
C SER A 34 -11.08 -5.06 5.05
N LEU A 35 -10.01 -4.26 5.08
CA LEU A 35 -9.16 -4.02 3.92
C LEU A 35 -8.41 -5.29 3.51
N GLN A 36 -7.85 -6.02 4.48
CA GLN A 36 -7.16 -7.29 4.23
C GLN A 36 -8.11 -8.33 3.62
N GLU A 37 -9.33 -8.46 4.14
CA GLU A 37 -10.36 -9.35 3.60
C GLU A 37 -10.75 -8.95 2.16
N LYS A 38 -10.98 -7.66 1.89
CA LYS A 38 -11.26 -7.16 0.53
C LYS A 38 -10.12 -7.44 -0.46
N LEU A 39 -8.89 -7.45 0.01
CA LEU A 39 -7.70 -7.69 -0.81
C LEU A 39 -7.27 -9.16 -0.80
N SER A 40 -7.94 -10.04 -0.05
CA SER A 40 -7.55 -11.44 0.13
C SER A 40 -7.54 -12.23 -1.17
N GLU A 41 -8.46 -11.92 -2.09
CA GLU A 41 -8.55 -12.53 -3.42
C GLU A 41 -7.53 -11.96 -4.42
N ARG A 42 -6.93 -10.81 -4.11
CA ARG A 42 -5.83 -10.28 -4.92
C ARG A 42 -4.61 -11.14 -4.61
N LEU A 43 -4.43 -12.20 -5.40
CA LEU A 43 -3.19 -12.95 -5.49
C LEU A 43 -2.04 -11.95 -5.58
N VAL A 44 -1.29 -11.79 -4.48
CA VAL A 44 0.00 -11.11 -4.50
C VAL A 44 0.89 -12.03 -5.33
N CYS A 45 0.85 -11.84 -6.64
CA CYS A 45 1.70 -12.56 -7.55
C CYS A 45 3.11 -12.07 -7.25
N ARG A 46 3.85 -12.81 -6.42
CA ARG A 46 5.27 -12.55 -6.13
C ARG A 46 6.16 -12.75 -7.36
N LYS A 47 5.57 -13.01 -8.52
CA LYS A 47 6.28 -13.05 -9.78
C LYS A 47 6.61 -11.62 -10.18
N PRO A 48 7.86 -11.33 -10.58
CA PRO A 48 8.24 -10.02 -11.07
C PRO A 48 7.31 -9.62 -12.22
N ASN A 49 6.79 -8.39 -12.19
CA ASN A 49 6.04 -7.83 -13.31
C ASN A 49 7.06 -7.50 -14.42
N PRO A 50 7.10 -8.24 -15.55
CA PRO A 50 8.08 -7.98 -16.58
C PRO A 50 7.80 -6.60 -17.18
N LEU A 51 8.83 -5.74 -17.21
CA LEU A 51 8.73 -4.48 -17.93
C LEU A 51 8.43 -4.78 -19.41
N PRO A 52 7.47 -4.08 -20.05
CA PRO A 52 7.24 -4.24 -21.46
C PRO A 52 8.52 -3.89 -22.22
N VAL A 53 9.09 -4.89 -22.90
CA VAL A 53 10.29 -4.70 -23.72
C VAL A 53 9.91 -3.74 -24.84
N ALA A 54 10.54 -2.57 -24.87
CA ALA A 54 10.40 -1.64 -25.98
C ALA A 54 10.77 -2.38 -27.26
N LYS A 55 9.84 -2.45 -28.22
CA LYS A 55 10.09 -3.08 -29.53
C LYS A 55 11.30 -2.40 -30.15
N GLN A 56 12.45 -3.08 -30.18
CA GLN A 56 13.60 -2.62 -30.93
C GLN A 56 13.17 -2.57 -32.39
N LYS A 57 13.25 -1.38 -33.00
CA LYS A 57 13.08 -1.22 -34.45
C LYS A 57 14.24 -1.95 -35.10
N THR A 58 13.96 -3.11 -35.71
CA THR A 58 14.86 -3.75 -36.67
C THR A 58 15.03 -2.79 -37.84
N GLY A 59 16.25 -2.31 -38.03
CA GLY A 59 16.72 -1.67 -39.26
C GLY A 59 17.36 -2.70 -40.18
#